data_AF-A0AAU5BQ78-F1
#
_entry.id   AF-A0AAU5BQ78-F1
#
_cell.length_a   1.000
_cell.length_b   1.000
_cell.length_c   1.000
_cell.angle_alpha   90.00
_cell.angle_beta   90.00
_cell.angle_gamma   90.00
#
_symmetry.space_group_name_H-M   'P 1'
#
loop_
_entity.id
_entity.type
_entity.pdbx_description
1 polymer ?
#
loop_
_entity_poly.entity_id
_entity_poly.type
_entity_poly.pdbx_seq_one_letter_code
_entity_poly.pdbx_strand_id
1 'polypeptide(L)' 'MSAPTPPSARLGQSPAVLRDGWWWLVGDAGAVPVADPALTTVLDGFAEALTAADRAVADLRARPDEPSTSGAEGRR' A
#
# COMPACT_ATOMS: atom_id res chain seq x y z
N MET A 1 11.12 -15.12 25.11
CA MET A 1 11.37 -14.96 23.66
C MET A 1 10.44 -13.87 23.17
N SER A 2 10.95 -12.71 22.78
CA SER A 2 10.14 -11.62 22.20
C SER A 2 9.77 -12.00 20.78
N ALA A 3 8.47 -12.00 20.46
CA ALA A 3 8.01 -12.16 19.09
C ALA A 3 8.55 -11.00 18.24
N PRO A 4 8.92 -11.21 16.97
CA PRO A 4 9.28 -10.12 16.08
C PRO A 4 8.10 -9.17 15.98
N THR A 5 8.29 -7.93 16.41
CA THR A 5 7.30 -6.86 16.26
C THR A 5 7.00 -6.73 14.77
N PRO A 6 5.74 -6.89 14.33
CA PRO A 6 5.40 -6.76 12.92
C PRO A 6 5.84 -5.37 12.42
N PRO A 7 6.44 -5.29 11.21
CA PRO A 7 6.90 -4.03 10.67
C PRO A 7 5.73 -3.04 10.60
N SER A 8 5.94 -1.85 11.15
CA SER A 8 4.92 -0.79 11.14
C SER A 8 4.61 -0.39 9.70
N ALA A 9 3.38 -0.66 9.24
CA ALA A 9 2.94 -0.30 7.89
C ALA A 9 2.26 1.07 7.93
N ARG A 10 2.88 2.08 7.30
CA ARG A 10 2.24 3.39 7.10
C ARG A 10 1.32 3.31 5.89
N LEU A 11 0.12 3.84 6.02
CA LEU A 11 -0.86 3.90 4.95
C LEU A 11 -0.47 4.98 3.93
N GLY A 12 0.42 4.64 2.99
CA GLY A 12 0.94 5.58 2.00
C GLY A 12 1.63 6.79 2.66
N GLN A 13 1.22 8.00 2.28
CA GLN A 13 1.70 9.26 2.88
C GLN A 13 0.81 9.76 4.03
N SER A 14 -0.15 8.95 4.49
CA SER A 14 -1.05 9.29 5.59
C SER A 14 -0.33 9.36 6.95
N PRO A 15 -0.87 10.13 7.91
CA PRO A 15 -0.46 10.02 9.32
C PRO A 15 -0.85 8.67 9.96
N ALA A 16 -1.69 7.86 9.32
CA ALA A 16 -2.14 6.57 9.86
C ALA A 16 -1.08 5.46 9.69
N VAL A 17 -0.78 4.75 10.78
CA VAL A 17 0.17 3.63 10.83
C VAL A 17 -0.44 2.45 11.58
N LEU A 18 -0.33 1.25 11.02
CA LEU A 18 -0.71 0.00 11.69
C LEU A 18 0.48 -0.55 12.45
N ARG A 19 0.35 -0.72 13.77
CA ARG A 19 1.38 -1.27 14.68
C ARG A 19 0.75 -2.26 15.64
N ASP A 20 1.31 -3.46 15.72
CA ASP A 20 0.82 -4.52 16.62
C ASP A 20 -0.70 -4.80 16.48
N GLY A 21 -1.24 -4.67 15.27
CA GLY A 21 -2.67 -4.85 14.99
C GLY A 21 -3.57 -3.69 15.42
N TRP A 22 -2.99 -2.55 15.81
CA TRP A 22 -3.71 -1.33 16.18
C TRP A 22 -3.34 -0.16 15.29
N TRP A 23 -4.33 0.67 14.96
CA TRP A 23 -4.13 1.91 14.23
C TRP A 23 -3.65 3.03 15.15
N TRP A 24 -2.66 3.78 14.67
CA TRP A 24 -2.10 4.96 15.32
C TRP A 24 -2.09 6.13 14.35
N LEU A 25 -2.45 7.32 14.83
CA LEU A 25 -2.26 8.58 14.09
C LEU A 25 -0.98 9.24 14.57
N VAL A 26 -0.05 9.48 13.65
CA VAL A 26 1.23 10.13 13.91
C VAL A 26 1.16 11.58 13.46
N GLY A 27 1.43 12.51 14.40
CA GLY A 27 1.62 13.93 14.13
C GLY A 27 2.88 14.45 14.82
N ASP A 28 3.10 15.76 14.74
CA ASP A 28 4.31 16.40 15.27
C ASP A 28 4.48 16.20 16.79
N ALA A 29 3.38 16.12 17.51
CA ALA A 29 3.35 15.93 18.97
C ALA A 29 3.48 14.44 19.40
N GLY A 30 3.55 13.50 18.45
CA GLY A 30 3.68 12.08 18.73
C GLY A 30 2.60 11.21 18.07
N ALA A 31 2.42 10.00 18.60
CA ALA A 31 1.47 9.02 18.08
C ALA A 31 0.32 8.79 19.07
N VAL A 32 -0.92 8.83 18.58
CA VAL A 32 -2.13 8.60 19.37
C VAL A 32 -2.86 7.35 18.85
N PRO A 33 -3.28 6.42 19.71
CA PRO A 33 -4.00 5.23 19.28
C PRO A 33 -5.42 5.58 18.83
N VAL A 34 -5.90 4.95 17.76
CA VAL A 34 -7.25 5.12 17.25
C VAL A 34 -8.20 4.19 17.99
N ALA A 35 -9.03 4.75 18.89
CA ALA A 35 -10.01 3.98 19.65
C ALA A 35 -11.40 3.89 18.97
N ASP A 36 -11.67 4.76 17.99
CA ASP A 36 -12.98 4.81 17.34
C ASP A 36 -13.18 3.65 16.35
N PRO A 37 -14.22 2.81 16.53
CA PRO A 37 -14.43 1.62 15.70
C PRO A 37 -14.85 1.95 14.26
N ALA A 38 -15.50 3.10 14.03
CA ALA A 38 -15.86 3.50 12.67
C ALA A 38 -14.63 3.95 11.89
N LEU A 39 -13.74 4.73 12.52
CA LEU A 39 -12.49 5.17 11.94
C LEU A 39 -11.55 3.99 11.65
N THR A 40 -11.42 3.03 12.57
CA THR A 40 -10.61 1.82 12.32
C THR A 40 -11.11 1.03 11.11
N THR A 41 -12.43 0.82 10.99
CA THR A 41 -13.04 0.16 9.81
C THR A 41 -12.70 0.86 8.50
N VAL A 42 -12.74 2.20 8.50
CA VAL A 42 -12.36 2.99 7.32
C VAL A 42 -10.88 2.81 6.99
N LEU A 43 -9.99 2.87 7.99
CA LEU A 43 -8.55 2.69 7.80
C LEU A 43 -8.20 1.30 7.26
N ASP A 44 -8.88 0.25 7.73
CA ASP A 44 -8.74 -1.11 7.22
C ASP A 44 -9.13 -1.19 5.74
N GLY A 45 -10.29 -0.62 5.37
CA GLY A 45 -10.72 -0.57 3.97
C GLY A 45 -9.74 0.19 3.06
N PHE A 46 -9.16 1.29 3.56
CA PHE A 46 -8.09 1.99 2.83
C PHE A 46 -6.83 1.14 2.68
N ALA A 47 -6.43 0.39 3.71
CA ALA A 47 -5.25 -0.47 3.64
C ALA A 47 -5.44 -1.61 2.62
N GLU A 48 -6.63 -2.18 2.55
CA GLU A 48 -7.01 -3.17 1.54
C GLU A 48 -6.96 -2.57 0.13
N ALA A 49 -7.57 -1.39 -0.07
CA ALA A 49 -7.56 -0.69 -1.36
C ALA A 49 -6.15 -0.33 -1.82
N LEU A 50 -5.28 0.15 -0.92
CA LEU A 50 -3.89 0.47 -1.24
C LEU A 50 -3.11 -0.78 -1.63
N THR A 51 -3.30 -1.88 -0.89
CA THR A 51 -2.68 -3.17 -1.23
C THR A 51 -3.15 -3.69 -2.60
N ALA A 52 -4.43 -3.53 -2.92
CA ALA A 52 -4.98 -3.90 -4.22
C ALA A 52 -4.39 -3.03 -5.35
N ALA A 53 -4.24 -1.72 -5.11
CA ALA A 53 -3.61 -0.81 -6.06
C ALA A 53 -2.14 -1.16 -6.29
N ASP A 54 -1.38 -1.42 -5.23
CA ASP A 54 0.04 -1.82 -5.33
C ASP A 54 0.21 -3.12 -6.12
N ARG A 55 -0.70 -4.10 -5.92
CA ARG A 55 -0.73 -5.33 -6.74
C ARG A 55 -1.02 -5.03 -8.21
N ALA A 56 -2.05 -4.22 -8.50
CA ALA A 56 -2.38 -3.86 -9.88
C ALA A 56 -1.22 -3.13 -10.60
N VAL A 57 -0.50 -2.26 -9.89
CA VAL A 57 0.70 -1.59 -10.40
C VAL A 57 1.85 -2.58 -10.61
N ALA A 58 2.05 -3.52 -9.69
CA ALA A 58 3.05 -4.57 -9.84
C ALA A 58 2.75 -5.46 -11.06
N ASP A 59 1.50 -5.85 -11.27
CA ASP A 59 1.05 -6.65 -12.42
C ASP A 59 1.28 -5.90 -13.73
N LEU A 60 0.96 -4.59 -13.76
CA LEU A 60 1.22 -3.75 -14.93
C LEU A 60 2.71 -3.65 -15.26
N ARG A 61 3.58 -3.54 -14.25
CA ARG A 61 5.04 -3.49 -14.43
C ARG A 61 5.64 -4.84 -14.82
N ALA A 62 5.03 -5.93 -14.38
CA ALA A 62 5.46 -7.28 -14.71
C ALA A 62 5.07 -7.69 -16.14
N ARG A 63 4.09 -6.99 -16.73
CA ARG A 63 3.70 -7.20 -18.12
C ARG A 63 4.84 -6.74 -19.05
N PRO A 64 5.36 -7.62 -19.93
CA PRO A 64 6.31 -7.20 -20.95
C PRO A 64 5.66 -6.16 -21.86
N ASP A 65 6.42 -5.14 -22.29
CA ASP A 65 6.06 -4.37 -23.48
C ASP A 65 5.84 -5.40 -24.59
N GLU A 66 4.60 -5.51 -25.08
CA GLU A 66 4.37 -6.22 -26.34
C GLU A 66 5.32 -5.59 -27.35
N PRO A 67 6.18 -6.39 -28.02
CA PRO A 67 7.10 -5.84 -28.98
C PRO A 67 6.25 -5.13 -30.01
N SER A 68 6.35 -3.80 -30.02
CA SER A 68 5.78 -2.98 -31.07
C SER A 68 6.23 -3.62 -32.37
N THR A 69 5.28 -4.18 -33.12
CA THR A 69 5.51 -4.64 -34.48
C THR A 69 5.70 -3.43 -35.39
N SER A 70 6.59 -2.52 -35.01
CA SER A 70 7.14 -1.44 -35.83
C SER A 70 8.46 -1.95 -36.38
N GLY A 71 8.37 -2.89 -37.31
CA GLY A 71 9.55 -3.55 -37.87
C GLY A 71 9.21 -4.53 -38.99
N ALA A 72 8.18 -4.26 -39.79
CA ALA A 72 7.85 -5.12 -40.94
C ALA A 72 7.26 -4.38 -42.14
N GLU A 73 7.55 -3.10 -42.35
CA GLU A 73 7.20 -2.44 -43.63
C GLU A 73 8.38 -1.60 -44.12
N GLY A 74 9.43 -2.31 -44.50
CA GLY A 74 10.65 -1.74 -45.04
C GLY A 74 11.41 -2.79 -45.85
N ARG A 75 10.76 -3.48 -46.79
CA ARG A 75 11.49 -4.19 -47.84
C ARG A 75 10.69 -4.46 -49.12
N ARG A 76 11.15 -3.77 -50.16
CA ARG A 76 10.98 -3.96 -51.62
C ARG A 76 9.80 -3.30 -52.29
#